data_AF-A0A4V0XMI1-F1
#
_entry.id   AF-A0A4V0XMI1-F1
#
_cell.length_a   1.000
_cell.length_b   1.000
_cell.length_c   1.000
_cell.angle_alpha   90.00
_cell.angle_beta   90.00
_cell.angle_gamma   90.00
#
_symmetry.space_group_name_H-M   'P 1'
#
loop_
_entity.id
_entity.type
_entity.pdbx_description
1 polymer ?
#
loop_
_entity_poly.entity_id
_entity_poly.type
_entity_poly.pdbx_seq_one_letter_code
_entity_poly.pdbx_strand_id
1 'polypeptide(L)'
;MYFNRITVALFATNLCALSSPHSMASDVIVNEWNSVGSTKWLGNPAAAVAGCPTPDGIGGAACSTEEDVYFGRSLGNGGDWIEIVIVKDHTDIRGWKLQWIETAATDADGTDIWYQNGAVSQGEVVFSSAAIWSDLRAGTILTITEASTVLGGLDTDTSFNPCNGDWWINVNCFDAALVACNANVIDLEHPTYNDPMDVGNDNWASRIINAQGQIVIDLAGEGQPSWGATGVNSREIVRLEENPSQAVTPYSRYDDGDSSSFGQPNGWSDTVTQCKTYQDFSALRAPVLVALCQTCKPLMLNEFNAVSATGFLGGGTQAADAAGGQANDLQFGRSLGNGGNWCEFVIIAENLDMRNWILRWQDKTDSGTIRLSNNTFWSNLRSGMILTFTESTAAQGGVNTDLSYNPTAGDRSVNVNTFDTTLVSQTTSTKPLHISGEFSVSNDRWAIEVRDQSFAPIVELQGEGSPNYFGGGVGADDVCRLRANPSGRIDAASFYDDSSTSSTFGKANTWTSCPGSTTVTQSFVALPQVGCVWVIANPADINGDGYVNGSDLTSLLSAWGTSGPIGDINLDGVINGADLTALLSGWLP
;
A
#
# COMPACT_ATOMS: atom_id res chain seq x y z
N MET A 1 30.26 13.45 -77.42
CA MET A 1 30.42 13.38 -75.95
C MET A 1 29.06 13.57 -75.31
N TYR A 2 28.58 12.51 -74.66
CA TYR A 2 27.76 12.47 -73.45
C TYR A 2 26.46 13.34 -73.29
N PHE A 3 25.35 12.59 -73.20
CA PHE A 3 24.26 12.61 -72.20
C PHE A 3 23.05 13.59 -72.24
N ASN A 4 21.89 12.94 -72.44
CA ASN A 4 20.54 13.12 -71.89
C ASN A 4 20.35 14.02 -70.64
N ARG A 5 19.26 14.81 -70.67
CA ARG A 5 18.39 15.14 -69.52
C ARG A 5 16.95 15.26 -70.04
N ILE A 6 16.14 14.19 -70.00
CA ILE A 6 15.13 13.86 -68.96
C ILE A 6 14.25 15.07 -68.59
N THR A 7 13.04 15.09 -69.16
CA THR A 7 11.89 15.87 -68.71
C THR A 7 11.28 15.17 -67.50
N VAL A 8 11.33 15.79 -66.32
CA VAL A 8 10.71 15.29 -65.10
C VAL A 8 9.26 15.79 -65.03
N ALA A 9 8.32 14.85 -64.93
CA ALA A 9 6.92 15.10 -64.67
C ALA A 9 6.71 15.59 -63.23
N LEU A 10 5.86 16.61 -63.06
CA LEU A 10 5.37 17.07 -61.76
C LEU A 10 4.60 15.92 -61.08
N PHE A 11 5.16 15.37 -60.00
CA PHE A 11 4.39 14.63 -59.00
C PHE A 11 3.91 15.62 -57.95
N ALA A 12 2.58 15.69 -57.77
CA ALA A 12 1.97 16.37 -56.65
C ALA A 12 2.40 15.68 -55.35
N THR A 13 3.25 16.34 -54.57
CA THR A 13 3.51 15.92 -53.19
C THR A 13 2.27 16.22 -52.37
N ASN A 14 1.59 15.16 -51.94
CA ASN A 14 0.62 15.20 -50.86
C ASN A 14 1.26 15.96 -49.69
N LEU A 15 0.56 17.00 -49.22
CA LEU A 15 0.84 17.62 -47.93
C LEU A 15 0.83 16.50 -46.89
N CYS A 16 2.01 16.15 -46.39
CA CYS A 16 2.14 15.43 -45.14
C CYS A 16 1.54 16.37 -44.09
N ALA A 17 0.37 16.03 -43.56
CA ALA A 17 -0.15 16.68 -42.37
C ALA A 17 0.92 16.50 -41.29
N LEU A 18 1.60 17.59 -40.95
CA LEU A 18 2.39 17.67 -39.73
C LEU A 18 1.44 17.30 -38.59
N SER A 19 1.60 16.08 -38.06
CA SER A 19 1.00 15.70 -36.79
C SER A 19 1.40 16.77 -35.79
N SER A 20 0.39 17.44 -35.24
CA SER A 20 0.59 18.35 -34.13
C SER A 20 1.24 17.55 -32.99
N PRO A 21 2.21 18.11 -32.26
CA PRO A 21 2.77 17.43 -31.10
C PRO A 21 1.69 17.39 -30.01
N HIS A 22 0.81 16.38 -30.04
CA HIS A 22 -0.01 15.98 -28.90
C HIS A 22 0.84 15.08 -28.02
N SER A 23 1.87 15.68 -27.43
CA SER A 23 2.25 15.31 -26.07
C SER A 23 1.63 16.45 -25.23
N MET A 24 1.03 16.22 -24.07
CA MET A 24 1.81 16.33 -22.84
C MET A 24 0.97 16.07 -21.56
N ALA A 25 -0.24 15.52 -21.64
CA ALA A 25 -0.99 15.20 -20.42
C ALA A 25 -2.05 14.12 -20.65
N SER A 26 -1.82 12.90 -20.14
CA SER A 26 -2.90 11.93 -19.98
C SER A 26 -3.72 12.25 -18.72
N ASP A 27 -5.01 11.94 -18.73
CA ASP A 27 -5.89 12.02 -17.56
C ASP A 27 -5.94 10.66 -16.83
N VAL A 28 -5.77 9.56 -17.58
CA VAL A 28 -5.79 8.17 -17.12
C VAL A 28 -4.73 7.37 -17.88
N ILE A 29 -4.00 6.48 -17.21
CA ILE A 29 -2.92 5.70 -17.81
C ILE A 29 -3.16 4.21 -17.58
N VAL A 30 -2.60 3.35 -18.44
CA VAL A 30 -2.50 1.91 -18.16
C VAL A 30 -1.40 1.70 -17.14
N ASN A 31 -1.58 0.79 -16.18
CA ASN A 31 -0.65 0.60 -15.06
C ASN A 31 -0.08 -0.80 -15.00
N GLU A 32 -0.93 -1.82 -15.03
CA GLU A 32 -0.53 -3.22 -14.91
C GLU A 32 -1.59 -4.10 -15.60
N TRP A 33 -1.23 -5.27 -16.13
CA TRP A 33 -2.19 -6.27 -16.57
C TRP A 33 -1.61 -7.67 -16.48
N ASN A 34 -2.49 -8.65 -16.34
CA ASN A 34 -2.11 -10.04 -16.17
C ASN A 34 -2.10 -10.80 -17.48
N SER A 35 -0.96 -11.40 -17.82
CA SER A 35 -0.83 -12.29 -18.97
C SER A 35 -0.59 -13.75 -18.53
N VAL A 36 -0.76 -14.07 -17.23
CA VAL A 36 -0.60 -15.43 -16.71
C VAL A 36 -1.79 -16.29 -17.13
N GLY A 37 -1.53 -17.33 -17.93
CA GLY A 37 -2.59 -18.22 -18.40
C GLY A 37 -3.31 -18.93 -17.24
N SER A 38 -4.61 -19.19 -17.40
CA SER A 38 -5.51 -19.77 -16.37
C SER A 38 -5.02 -21.08 -15.73
N THR A 39 -4.13 -21.82 -16.40
CA THR A 39 -3.55 -23.08 -15.93
C THR A 39 -2.10 -22.96 -15.47
N LYS A 40 -1.58 -21.74 -15.37
CA LYS A 40 -0.17 -21.42 -15.18
C LYS A 40 0.05 -20.71 -13.85
N TRP A 41 1.28 -20.79 -13.35
CA TRP A 41 1.70 -20.08 -12.15
C TRP A 41 2.58 -18.90 -12.55
N LEU A 42 2.37 -17.74 -11.92
CA LEU A 42 3.24 -16.58 -12.05
C LEU A 42 4.70 -16.93 -11.73
N GLY A 43 5.62 -16.51 -12.62
CA GLY A 43 7.07 -16.65 -12.47
C GLY A 43 7.62 -18.09 -12.56
N ASN A 44 6.78 -19.10 -12.82
CA ASN A 44 7.28 -20.48 -12.94
C ASN A 44 8.05 -20.70 -14.26
N PRO A 45 9.03 -21.64 -14.30
CA PRO A 45 9.75 -21.93 -15.54
C PRO A 45 8.91 -22.75 -16.53
N ALA A 46 9.09 -22.51 -17.82
CA ALA A 46 8.35 -23.21 -18.87
C ALA A 46 8.64 -24.72 -18.98
N ALA A 47 9.83 -25.15 -18.56
CA ALA A 47 10.28 -26.54 -18.67
C ALA A 47 10.79 -27.06 -17.33
N ALA A 48 10.67 -28.38 -17.12
CA ALA A 48 11.14 -29.03 -15.91
C ALA A 48 12.64 -28.75 -15.68
N VAL A 49 12.96 -28.27 -14.49
CA VAL A 49 14.33 -27.98 -14.04
C VAL A 49 14.65 -28.75 -12.76
N ALA A 50 15.93 -28.81 -12.39
CA ALA A 50 16.33 -29.41 -11.12
C ALA A 50 15.64 -28.67 -9.95
N GLY A 51 14.95 -29.40 -9.07
CA GLY A 51 14.15 -28.82 -7.98
C GLY A 51 12.71 -28.49 -8.38
N CYS A 52 12.39 -28.44 -9.68
CA CYS A 52 11.04 -28.27 -10.18
C CYS A 52 10.73 -29.19 -11.37
N PRO A 53 10.45 -30.49 -11.11
CA PRO A 53 10.26 -31.48 -12.15
C PRO A 53 8.92 -31.36 -12.88
N THR A 54 7.96 -30.64 -12.31
CA THR A 54 6.62 -30.39 -12.88
C THR A 54 6.25 -28.92 -12.66
N PRO A 55 6.87 -27.97 -13.37
CA PRO A 55 6.77 -26.54 -13.09
C PRO A 55 5.51 -25.88 -13.62
N ASP A 56 4.75 -26.54 -14.48
CA ASP A 56 3.74 -25.86 -15.27
C ASP A 56 2.45 -26.68 -15.39
N GLY A 57 1.31 -26.00 -15.51
CA GLY A 57 -0.03 -26.58 -15.64
C GLY A 57 -0.79 -26.78 -14.33
N ILE A 58 -2.06 -27.17 -14.45
CA ILE A 58 -3.01 -27.43 -13.33
C ILE A 58 -2.46 -28.42 -12.28
N GLY A 59 -1.57 -29.33 -12.68
CA GLY A 59 -0.91 -30.30 -11.80
C GLY A 59 0.56 -30.00 -11.50
N GLY A 60 1.08 -28.86 -11.97
CA GLY A 60 2.43 -28.42 -11.69
C GLY A 60 2.58 -27.91 -10.26
N ALA A 61 3.74 -28.16 -9.65
CA ALA A 61 4.07 -27.60 -8.36
C ALA A 61 4.45 -26.12 -8.53
N ALA A 62 3.98 -25.27 -7.63
CA ALA A 62 4.50 -23.91 -7.48
C ALA A 62 5.98 -24.01 -7.02
N CYS A 63 6.91 -23.67 -7.91
CA CYS A 63 8.33 -23.82 -7.66
C CYS A 63 9.09 -22.49 -7.65
N SER A 64 8.47 -21.44 -8.15
CA SER A 64 8.89 -20.08 -7.90
C SER A 64 8.40 -19.63 -6.50
N THR A 65 9.00 -18.56 -5.97
CA THR A 65 8.56 -17.80 -4.79
C THR A 65 7.89 -16.49 -5.15
N GLU A 66 7.77 -16.14 -6.43
CA GLU A 66 7.04 -14.96 -6.90
C GLU A 66 5.53 -15.04 -6.75
N GLU A 67 4.90 -14.08 -6.11
CA GLU A 67 3.45 -14.12 -5.93
C GLU A 67 2.85 -12.73 -6.10
N ASP A 68 1.53 -12.74 -6.27
CA ASP A 68 0.74 -11.53 -6.21
C ASP A 68 0.51 -11.13 -4.75
N VAL A 69 0.64 -9.85 -4.44
CA VAL A 69 0.49 -9.34 -3.07
C VAL A 69 -0.91 -9.54 -2.49
N TYR A 70 -1.94 -9.63 -3.34
CA TYR A 70 -3.33 -9.81 -2.95
C TYR A 70 -3.74 -11.29 -2.98
N PHE A 71 -3.54 -11.96 -4.12
CA PHE A 71 -3.96 -13.36 -4.31
C PHE A 71 -2.98 -14.37 -3.69
N GLY A 72 -1.75 -13.96 -3.40
CA GLY A 72 -0.65 -14.87 -3.14
C GLY A 72 -0.39 -15.79 -4.33
N ARG A 73 0.14 -16.98 -4.05
CA ARG A 73 0.31 -18.04 -5.06
C ARG A 73 -1.04 -18.59 -5.54
N SER A 74 -1.47 -18.19 -6.74
CA SER A 74 -2.66 -18.71 -7.40
C SER A 74 -2.42 -19.07 -8.88
N LEU A 75 -3.15 -20.06 -9.39
CA LEU A 75 -3.18 -20.38 -10.82
C LEU A 75 -3.91 -19.26 -11.59
N GLY A 76 -3.37 -18.87 -12.74
CA GLY A 76 -3.92 -17.78 -13.54
C GLY A 76 -3.79 -16.40 -12.90
N ASN A 77 -3.14 -16.28 -11.74
CA ASN A 77 -2.92 -15.02 -11.04
C ASN A 77 -4.18 -14.13 -10.86
N GLY A 78 -5.31 -14.76 -10.52
CA GLY A 78 -6.60 -14.06 -10.34
C GLY A 78 -7.49 -14.00 -11.58
N GLY A 79 -7.11 -14.67 -12.68
CA GLY A 79 -7.81 -14.60 -13.97
C GLY A 79 -7.41 -13.36 -14.75
N ASP A 80 -8.17 -12.97 -15.77
CA ASP A 80 -7.83 -11.77 -16.53
C ASP A 80 -8.18 -10.50 -15.75
N TRP A 81 -7.22 -9.57 -15.74
CA TRP A 81 -7.39 -8.24 -15.16
C TRP A 81 -6.48 -7.21 -15.78
N ILE A 82 -6.96 -5.95 -15.78
CA ILE A 82 -6.24 -4.77 -16.27
C ILE A 82 -6.37 -3.66 -15.25
N GLU A 83 -5.28 -2.95 -15.00
CA GLU A 83 -5.24 -1.79 -14.13
C GLU A 83 -5.00 -0.51 -14.90
N ILE A 84 -5.73 0.51 -14.49
CA ILE A 84 -5.51 1.88 -14.92
C ILE A 84 -5.35 2.80 -13.71
N VAL A 85 -4.58 3.88 -13.87
CA VAL A 85 -4.40 4.87 -12.81
C VAL A 85 -4.97 6.21 -13.24
N ILE A 86 -5.74 6.82 -12.34
CA ILE A 86 -6.25 8.17 -12.50
C ILE A 86 -5.13 9.16 -12.15
N VAL A 87 -4.58 9.85 -13.15
CA VAL A 87 -3.43 10.77 -12.97
C VAL A 87 -3.82 12.24 -12.95
N LYS A 88 -5.09 12.55 -13.21
CA LYS A 88 -5.68 13.88 -13.07
C LYS A 88 -6.82 13.86 -12.08
N ASP A 89 -6.81 14.83 -11.17
CA ASP A 89 -7.83 14.92 -10.13
C ASP A 89 -9.17 15.36 -10.72
N HIS A 90 -10.27 14.90 -10.13
CA HIS A 90 -11.63 15.16 -10.61
C HIS A 90 -11.87 14.69 -12.05
N THR A 91 -11.36 13.51 -12.42
CA THR A 91 -11.55 12.94 -13.77
C THR A 91 -12.92 12.27 -13.89
N ASP A 92 -13.68 12.65 -14.92
CA ASP A 92 -14.96 12.04 -15.30
C ASP A 92 -14.74 11.05 -16.46
N ILE A 93 -14.85 9.75 -16.16
CA ILE A 93 -14.65 8.68 -17.13
C ILE A 93 -15.96 8.08 -17.67
N ARG A 94 -17.11 8.70 -17.39
CA ARG A 94 -18.40 8.17 -17.88
C ARG A 94 -18.41 8.09 -19.40
N GLY A 95 -18.71 6.91 -19.94
CA GLY A 95 -18.72 6.64 -21.38
C GLY A 95 -17.33 6.52 -22.03
N TRP A 96 -16.26 6.55 -21.24
CA TRP A 96 -14.92 6.25 -21.73
C TRP A 96 -14.77 4.76 -22.02
N LYS A 97 -13.73 4.42 -22.77
CA LYS A 97 -13.46 3.07 -23.24
C LYS A 97 -12.01 2.69 -22.97
N LEU A 98 -11.79 1.54 -22.35
CA LEU A 98 -10.54 0.81 -22.40
C LEU A 98 -10.66 -0.23 -23.51
N GLN A 99 -9.79 -0.17 -24.51
CA GLN A 99 -9.81 -1.10 -25.64
C GLN A 99 -8.47 -1.80 -25.74
N TRP A 100 -8.47 -3.07 -26.09
CA TRP A 100 -7.25 -3.84 -26.29
C TRP A 100 -7.28 -4.65 -27.58
N ILE A 101 -6.09 -5.15 -27.91
CA ILE A 101 -5.81 -6.00 -29.06
C ILE A 101 -4.81 -7.07 -28.71
N GLU A 102 -4.86 -8.16 -29.46
CA GLU A 102 -3.84 -9.20 -29.56
C GLU A 102 -3.52 -9.43 -31.02
N THR A 103 -2.36 -8.96 -31.45
CA THR A 103 -2.01 -8.92 -32.87
C THR A 103 -1.38 -10.20 -33.40
N ALA A 104 -0.94 -11.11 -32.52
CA ALA A 104 -0.43 -12.43 -32.90
C ALA A 104 -1.40 -13.58 -32.63
N ALA A 105 -2.53 -13.32 -31.97
CA ALA A 105 -3.59 -14.29 -31.72
C ALA A 105 -4.12 -14.88 -33.05
N THR A 106 -4.03 -16.21 -33.19
CA THR A 106 -4.55 -16.93 -34.38
C THR A 106 -6.04 -17.25 -34.30
N ASP A 107 -6.63 -16.98 -33.15
CA ASP A 107 -7.97 -17.28 -32.68
C ASP A 107 -8.85 -16.03 -32.48
N ALA A 108 -8.29 -14.82 -32.65
CA ALA A 108 -9.09 -13.61 -32.81
C ALA A 108 -9.79 -13.62 -34.19
N ASP A 109 -11.04 -14.08 -34.24
CA ASP A 109 -11.82 -14.25 -35.47
C ASP A 109 -12.68 -13.03 -35.86
N GLY A 110 -12.55 -11.93 -35.13
CA GLY A 110 -13.29 -10.68 -35.34
C GLY A 110 -12.78 -9.76 -36.45
N THR A 111 -13.69 -9.06 -37.14
CA THR A 111 -13.34 -7.91 -38.00
C THR A 111 -12.86 -6.74 -37.14
N ASP A 112 -11.60 -6.36 -37.29
CA ASP A 112 -10.83 -5.50 -36.39
C ASP A 112 -10.87 -4.00 -36.79
N ILE A 113 -11.12 -3.10 -35.82
CA ILE A 113 -11.02 -1.64 -36.00
C ILE A 113 -9.60 -1.17 -36.37
N TRP A 114 -8.56 -1.93 -36.03
CA TRP A 114 -7.16 -1.52 -36.14
C TRP A 114 -6.54 -1.75 -37.50
N TYR A 115 -6.99 -2.78 -38.23
CA TYR A 115 -6.61 -3.03 -39.62
C TYR A 115 -7.55 -2.36 -40.64
N GLN A 116 -8.43 -1.44 -40.19
CA GLN A 116 -9.39 -0.70 -41.04
C GLN A 116 -10.31 -1.62 -41.86
N ASN A 117 -10.50 -2.85 -41.41
CA ASN A 117 -11.32 -3.86 -42.07
C ASN A 117 -12.59 -4.23 -41.26
N GLY A 118 -12.77 -3.62 -40.07
CA GLY A 118 -13.90 -3.84 -39.18
C GLY A 118 -14.34 -2.62 -38.37
N ALA A 119 -15.43 -2.79 -37.64
CA ALA A 119 -16.03 -1.80 -36.74
C ALA A 119 -16.10 -2.29 -35.27
N VAL A 120 -15.49 -3.45 -34.96
CA VAL A 120 -15.58 -4.11 -33.66
C VAL A 120 -14.18 -4.17 -33.04
N SER A 121 -14.05 -3.77 -31.76
CA SER A 121 -12.80 -3.91 -30.99
C SER A 121 -12.53 -5.37 -30.67
N GLN A 122 -11.27 -5.78 -30.57
CA GLN A 122 -10.92 -7.14 -30.12
C GLN A 122 -11.35 -7.36 -28.67
N GLY A 123 -11.06 -6.38 -27.82
CA GLY A 123 -11.78 -6.24 -26.56
C GLY A 123 -12.06 -4.79 -26.20
N GLU A 124 -13.12 -4.59 -25.43
CA GLU A 124 -13.57 -3.28 -24.97
C GLU A 124 -14.24 -3.36 -23.60
N VAL A 125 -13.83 -2.49 -22.68
CA VAL A 125 -14.59 -2.12 -21.48
C VAL A 125 -15.16 -0.71 -21.70
N VAL A 126 -16.47 -0.56 -21.54
CA VAL A 126 -17.16 0.74 -21.55
C VAL A 126 -17.59 1.09 -20.14
N PHE A 127 -17.12 2.23 -19.62
CA PHE A 127 -17.57 2.75 -18.33
C PHE A 127 -18.97 3.33 -18.43
N SER A 128 -19.86 2.94 -17.53
CA SER A 128 -21.27 3.33 -17.57
C SER A 128 -21.48 4.81 -17.22
N SER A 129 -22.75 5.22 -17.09
CA SER A 129 -23.12 6.56 -16.58
C SER A 129 -23.20 6.64 -15.05
N ALA A 130 -22.74 5.61 -14.33
CA ALA A 130 -22.77 5.56 -12.87
C ALA A 130 -22.08 6.77 -12.23
N ALA A 131 -22.62 7.24 -11.11
CA ALA A 131 -22.14 8.45 -10.45
C ALA A 131 -20.69 8.33 -9.94
N ILE A 132 -20.25 7.11 -9.60
CA ILE A 132 -18.87 6.86 -9.15
C ILE A 132 -17.82 7.26 -10.21
N TRP A 133 -18.16 7.18 -11.50
CA TRP A 133 -17.28 7.56 -12.61
C TRP A 133 -17.20 9.06 -12.88
N SER A 134 -17.98 9.88 -12.18
CA SER A 134 -18.11 11.30 -12.49
C SER A 134 -17.06 12.21 -11.86
N ASP A 135 -16.34 11.73 -10.84
CA ASP A 135 -15.40 12.55 -10.06
C ASP A 135 -14.27 11.71 -9.43
N LEU A 136 -13.51 10.99 -10.26
CA LEU A 136 -12.42 10.15 -9.76
C LEU A 136 -11.23 10.99 -9.30
N ARG A 137 -10.63 10.58 -8.18
CA ARG A 137 -9.52 11.29 -7.54
C ARG A 137 -8.18 10.88 -8.12
N ALA A 138 -7.25 11.83 -8.19
CA ALA A 138 -5.87 11.53 -8.61
C ALA A 138 -5.20 10.53 -7.67
N GLY A 139 -4.47 9.57 -8.24
CA GLY A 139 -3.76 8.51 -7.53
C GLY A 139 -4.62 7.29 -7.18
N THR A 140 -5.87 7.24 -7.68
CA THR A 140 -6.73 6.05 -7.61
C THR A 140 -6.20 5.00 -8.59
N ILE A 141 -6.03 3.76 -8.11
CA ILE A 141 -5.83 2.58 -8.95
C ILE A 141 -7.23 2.00 -9.21
N LEU A 142 -7.57 1.78 -10.48
CA LEU A 142 -8.82 1.16 -10.89
C LEU A 142 -8.50 -0.15 -11.60
N THR A 143 -8.89 -1.26 -10.99
CA THR A 143 -8.69 -2.61 -11.54
C THR A 143 -10.00 -3.09 -12.13
N ILE A 144 -9.94 -3.65 -13.33
CA ILE A 144 -11.06 -4.32 -13.97
C ILE A 144 -10.74 -5.81 -13.99
N THR A 145 -11.64 -6.64 -13.47
CA THR A 145 -11.47 -8.11 -13.38
C THR A 145 -12.59 -8.82 -14.12
N GLU A 146 -12.37 -10.06 -14.55
CA GLU A 146 -13.47 -10.94 -14.98
C GLU A 146 -13.89 -11.97 -13.92
N ALA A 147 -12.94 -12.54 -13.19
CA ALA A 147 -13.22 -13.60 -12.24
C ALA A 147 -13.82 -13.06 -10.93
N SER A 148 -14.95 -13.65 -10.51
CA SER A 148 -15.55 -13.42 -9.19
C SER A 148 -14.70 -14.05 -8.07
N THR A 149 -14.96 -13.66 -6.83
CA THR A 149 -14.28 -14.27 -5.66
C THR A 149 -14.48 -15.78 -5.58
N VAL A 150 -15.64 -16.28 -6.04
CA VAL A 150 -15.96 -17.73 -6.10
C VAL A 150 -15.07 -18.48 -7.11
N LEU A 151 -14.58 -17.79 -8.13
CA LEU A 151 -13.72 -18.33 -9.18
C LEU A 151 -12.22 -18.10 -8.89
N GLY A 152 -11.88 -17.49 -7.75
CA GLY A 152 -10.50 -17.18 -7.37
C GLY A 152 -10.02 -15.79 -7.79
N GLY A 153 -10.90 -14.95 -8.35
CA GLY A 153 -10.66 -13.53 -8.61
C GLY A 153 -11.26 -12.63 -7.53
N LEU A 154 -11.86 -11.50 -7.92
CA LEU A 154 -12.43 -10.52 -7.00
C LEU A 154 -13.73 -9.90 -7.54
N ASP A 155 -14.77 -9.91 -6.69
CA ASP A 155 -16.03 -9.21 -6.93
C ASP A 155 -15.86 -7.68 -6.90
N THR A 156 -16.81 -6.93 -7.46
CA THR A 156 -16.78 -5.46 -7.44
C THR A 156 -16.63 -4.90 -6.02
N ASP A 157 -15.63 -4.05 -5.83
CA ASP A 157 -15.42 -3.23 -4.65
C ASP A 157 -15.33 -1.75 -5.07
N THR A 158 -16.31 -0.98 -4.60
CA THR A 158 -16.39 0.47 -4.87
C THR A 158 -16.07 1.30 -3.63
N SER A 159 -15.56 0.66 -2.58
CA SER A 159 -15.00 1.40 -1.45
C SER A 159 -13.83 2.27 -1.94
N PHE A 160 -13.74 3.46 -1.37
CA PHE A 160 -12.69 4.41 -1.65
C PHE A 160 -12.56 5.33 -0.45
N ASN A 161 -11.54 5.11 0.35
CA ASN A 161 -11.28 5.87 1.57
C ASN A 161 -9.80 6.29 1.67
N PRO A 162 -9.40 7.35 0.94
CA PRO A 162 -8.01 7.77 0.88
C PRO A 162 -7.44 8.20 2.23
N CYS A 163 -8.29 8.58 3.18
CA CYS A 163 -7.87 8.95 4.54
C CYS A 163 -7.37 7.76 5.36
N ASN A 164 -7.81 6.56 5.00
CA ASN A 164 -7.42 5.31 5.61
C ASN A 164 -6.53 4.46 4.68
N GLY A 165 -5.96 5.08 3.64
CA GLY A 165 -5.05 4.43 2.69
C GLY A 165 -5.71 3.55 1.64
N ASP A 166 -7.03 3.55 1.57
CA ASP A 166 -7.76 2.90 0.50
C ASP A 166 -7.85 3.83 -0.72
N TRP A 167 -7.04 3.52 -1.72
CA TRP A 167 -6.90 4.26 -2.99
C TRP A 167 -7.31 3.42 -4.19
N TRP A 168 -8.02 2.31 -3.96
CA TRP A 168 -8.26 1.30 -4.96
C TRP A 168 -9.75 1.10 -5.18
N ILE A 169 -10.13 0.93 -6.43
CA ILE A 169 -11.48 0.52 -6.82
C ILE A 169 -11.31 -0.72 -7.70
N ASN A 170 -12.05 -1.78 -7.39
CA ASN A 170 -12.13 -2.97 -8.22
C ASN A 170 -13.50 -3.08 -8.87
N VAL A 171 -13.57 -3.32 -10.18
CA VAL A 171 -14.83 -3.54 -10.88
C VAL A 171 -14.78 -4.86 -11.62
N ASN A 172 -15.71 -5.74 -11.28
CA ASN A 172 -15.87 -6.97 -12.02
C ASN A 172 -16.69 -6.72 -13.29
N CYS A 173 -16.28 -7.30 -14.42
CA CYS A 173 -16.89 -7.15 -15.73
C CYS A 173 -18.35 -7.60 -15.81
N PHE A 174 -18.81 -8.43 -14.87
CA PHE A 174 -20.21 -8.83 -14.78
C PHE A 174 -21.10 -7.82 -14.03
N ASP A 175 -20.53 -6.76 -13.44
CA ASP A 175 -21.29 -5.65 -12.87
C ASP A 175 -21.75 -4.67 -13.95
N ALA A 176 -22.84 -5.06 -14.63
CA ALA A 176 -23.46 -4.30 -15.71
C ALA A 176 -23.96 -2.89 -15.30
N ALA A 177 -24.02 -2.58 -14.00
CA ALA A 177 -24.35 -1.23 -13.55
C ALA A 177 -23.14 -0.27 -13.70
N LEU A 178 -21.93 -0.81 -13.67
CA LEU A 178 -20.68 -0.05 -13.66
C LEU A 178 -19.95 -0.09 -14.99
N VAL A 179 -19.88 -1.25 -15.63
CA VAL A 179 -19.15 -1.45 -16.88
C VAL A 179 -19.90 -2.37 -17.84
N ALA A 180 -19.59 -2.26 -19.13
CA ALA A 180 -19.91 -3.28 -20.12
C ALA A 180 -18.60 -3.77 -20.74
N CYS A 181 -18.25 -5.03 -20.47
CA CYS A 181 -17.07 -5.68 -21.03
C CYS A 181 -17.47 -6.60 -22.18
N ASN A 182 -16.67 -6.60 -23.24
CA ASN A 182 -16.85 -7.49 -24.38
C ASN A 182 -15.50 -7.83 -24.99
N ALA A 183 -15.14 -9.11 -25.01
CA ALA A 183 -14.07 -9.67 -25.81
C ALA A 183 -14.64 -10.41 -27.02
N ASN A 184 -13.93 -10.38 -28.15
CA ASN A 184 -14.17 -11.24 -29.30
C ASN A 184 -12.93 -12.07 -29.68
N VAL A 185 -11.94 -12.09 -28.79
CA VAL A 185 -10.88 -13.09 -28.79
C VAL A 185 -11.51 -14.35 -28.17
N ILE A 186 -11.41 -15.48 -28.86
CA ILE A 186 -12.06 -16.73 -28.46
C ILE A 186 -10.97 -17.75 -28.14
N ASP A 187 -10.88 -18.18 -26.88
CA ASP A 187 -10.15 -19.40 -26.56
C ASP A 187 -10.86 -20.61 -27.20
N LEU A 188 -10.30 -21.10 -28.31
CA LEU A 188 -10.81 -22.26 -29.05
C LEU A 188 -10.72 -23.57 -28.23
N GLU A 189 -9.92 -23.61 -27.16
CA GLU A 189 -9.84 -24.71 -26.22
C GLU A 189 -11.00 -24.67 -25.19
N HIS A 190 -11.59 -23.49 -24.95
CA HIS A 190 -12.72 -23.29 -24.01
C HIS A 190 -13.91 -22.47 -24.60
N PRO A 191 -14.51 -22.90 -25.74
CA PRO A 191 -15.49 -22.12 -26.50
C PRO A 191 -16.87 -21.91 -25.83
N THR A 192 -17.07 -22.42 -24.61
CA THR A 192 -18.28 -22.23 -23.81
C THR A 192 -18.09 -21.25 -22.65
N TYR A 193 -16.86 -20.78 -22.41
CA TYR A 193 -16.58 -19.74 -21.43
C TYR A 193 -17.08 -18.42 -22.01
N ASN A 194 -18.06 -17.79 -21.35
CA ASN A 194 -18.48 -16.43 -21.70
C ASN A 194 -17.45 -15.51 -21.07
N ASP A 195 -16.34 -15.34 -21.77
CA ASP A 195 -15.22 -14.51 -21.38
C ASP A 195 -15.54 -13.04 -21.71
N PRO A 196 -15.84 -12.20 -20.71
CA PRO A 196 -16.08 -10.80 -20.97
C PRO A 196 -14.78 -10.02 -21.21
N MET A 197 -13.61 -10.59 -20.89
CA MET A 197 -12.32 -9.92 -20.95
C MET A 197 -11.15 -10.91 -21.05
N ASP A 198 -10.56 -11.02 -22.23
CA ASP A 198 -9.39 -11.86 -22.49
C ASP A 198 -8.10 -11.02 -22.47
N VAL A 199 -7.15 -11.33 -21.58
CA VAL A 199 -5.85 -10.65 -21.48
C VAL A 199 -4.73 -11.66 -21.69
N GLY A 200 -4.30 -11.79 -22.94
CA GLY A 200 -3.30 -12.76 -23.34
C GLY A 200 -1.85 -12.27 -23.27
N ASN A 201 -0.99 -13.14 -23.80
CA ASN A 201 0.46 -12.96 -23.92
C ASN A 201 0.92 -12.94 -25.39
N ASP A 202 0.01 -12.67 -26.33
CA ASP A 202 0.22 -12.82 -27.78
C ASP A 202 0.19 -11.45 -28.50
N ASN A 203 1.15 -10.59 -28.16
CA ASN A 203 1.21 -9.18 -28.58
C ASN A 203 -0.02 -8.38 -28.10
N TRP A 204 -0.32 -8.49 -26.81
CA TRP A 204 -1.40 -7.75 -26.17
C TRP A 204 -1.05 -6.28 -25.98
N ALA A 205 -1.94 -5.37 -26.38
CA ALA A 205 -1.79 -3.94 -26.12
C ALA A 205 -3.13 -3.24 -25.93
N SER A 206 -3.16 -2.15 -25.14
CA SER A 206 -4.39 -1.40 -24.86
C SER A 206 -4.25 0.10 -25.00
N ARG A 207 -5.39 0.77 -25.22
CA ARG A 207 -5.54 2.22 -25.26
C ARG A 207 -6.75 2.66 -24.47
N ILE A 208 -6.80 3.96 -24.13
CA ILE A 208 -7.96 4.58 -23.50
C ILE A 208 -8.50 5.67 -24.40
N ILE A 209 -9.82 5.67 -24.60
CA ILE A 209 -10.56 6.67 -25.39
C ILE A 209 -11.58 7.35 -24.50
N ASN A 210 -11.69 8.66 -24.58
CA ASN A 210 -12.73 9.40 -23.87
C ASN A 210 -14.12 9.25 -24.54
N ALA A 211 -15.16 9.76 -23.87
CA ALA A 211 -16.53 9.70 -24.37
C ALA A 211 -16.78 10.42 -25.71
N GLN A 212 -15.86 11.31 -26.13
CA GLN A 212 -15.92 12.01 -27.42
C GLN A 212 -15.20 11.24 -28.54
N GLY A 213 -14.61 10.08 -28.24
CA GLY A 213 -13.84 9.29 -29.21
C GLY A 213 -12.39 9.75 -29.37
N GLN A 214 -11.87 10.59 -28.47
CA GLN A 214 -10.48 11.07 -28.51
C GLN A 214 -9.58 10.11 -27.72
N ILE A 215 -8.40 9.82 -28.27
CA ILE A 215 -7.38 9.01 -27.60
C ILE A 215 -6.82 9.81 -26.41
N VAL A 216 -6.88 9.20 -25.23
CA VAL A 216 -6.34 9.71 -23.98
C VAL A 216 -4.91 9.20 -23.79
N ILE A 217 -4.73 7.89 -23.92
CA ILE A 217 -3.43 7.22 -24.09
C ILE A 217 -3.56 6.27 -25.28
N ASP A 218 -2.60 6.31 -26.20
CA ASP A 218 -2.56 5.41 -27.36
C ASP A 218 -2.09 4.00 -26.95
N LEU A 219 -1.99 3.08 -27.90
CA LEU A 219 -1.64 1.68 -27.64
C LEU A 219 -0.33 1.52 -26.85
N ALA A 220 -0.45 1.07 -25.60
CA ALA A 220 0.63 0.65 -24.71
C ALA A 220 0.56 -0.88 -24.52
N GLY A 221 1.70 -1.55 -24.64
CA GLY A 221 1.80 -3.02 -24.55
C GLY A 221 2.61 -3.63 -25.67
N GLU A 222 2.62 -4.96 -25.72
CA GLU A 222 3.43 -5.77 -26.61
C GLU A 222 3.03 -5.57 -28.09
N GLY A 223 3.99 -5.74 -28.99
CA GLY A 223 3.77 -5.59 -30.44
C GLY A 223 3.62 -4.14 -30.92
N GLN A 224 3.58 -3.15 -30.02
CA GLN A 224 3.51 -1.75 -30.38
C GLN A 224 4.89 -1.15 -30.66
N PRO A 225 4.99 -0.10 -31.51
CA PRO A 225 6.26 0.62 -31.73
C PRO A 225 6.87 1.22 -30.46
N SER A 226 6.08 1.33 -29.40
CA SER A 226 6.50 1.83 -28.09
C SER A 226 7.02 0.75 -27.14
N TRP A 227 6.85 -0.53 -27.46
CA TRP A 227 7.30 -1.64 -26.64
C TRP A 227 8.83 -1.75 -26.66
N GLY A 228 9.45 -1.62 -25.49
CA GLY A 228 10.90 -1.69 -25.32
C GLY A 228 11.43 -3.01 -24.76
N ALA A 229 10.54 -3.87 -24.28
CA ALA A 229 10.88 -5.10 -23.56
C ALA A 229 10.90 -6.35 -24.47
N THR A 230 11.21 -7.50 -23.88
CA THR A 230 11.01 -8.81 -24.52
C THR A 230 9.52 -9.14 -24.66
N GLY A 231 9.19 -10.17 -25.45
CA GLY A 231 7.80 -10.60 -25.55
C GLY A 231 7.33 -11.19 -24.23
N VAL A 232 6.05 -11.00 -23.91
CA VAL A 232 5.43 -11.45 -22.65
C VAL A 232 5.01 -12.91 -22.82
N ASN A 233 5.23 -13.75 -21.83
CA ASN A 233 4.76 -15.14 -21.86
C ASN A 233 3.64 -15.41 -20.85
N SER A 234 2.99 -16.58 -20.97
CA SER A 234 1.83 -16.99 -20.15
C SER A 234 2.10 -17.22 -18.66
N ARG A 235 3.18 -16.67 -18.10
CA ARG A 235 3.62 -16.78 -16.70
C ARG A 235 4.08 -15.43 -16.15
N GLU A 236 3.81 -14.36 -16.88
CA GLU A 236 4.23 -12.99 -16.57
C GLU A 236 3.03 -12.07 -16.51
N ILE A 237 3.18 -10.98 -15.78
CA ILE A 237 2.35 -9.79 -15.88
C ILE A 237 3.12 -8.74 -16.68
N VAL A 238 2.47 -7.63 -17.00
CA VAL A 238 3.17 -6.44 -17.47
C VAL A 238 2.85 -5.29 -16.54
N ARG A 239 3.85 -4.45 -16.25
CA ARG A 239 3.70 -3.30 -15.35
C ARG A 239 4.39 -2.05 -15.90
N LEU A 240 3.89 -0.90 -15.49
CA LEU A 240 4.54 0.40 -15.63
C LEU A 240 5.64 0.55 -14.57
N GLU A 241 6.89 0.66 -15.00
CA GLU A 241 8.10 0.85 -14.18
C GLU A 241 8.52 2.33 -14.09
N GLU A 242 7.55 3.20 -13.80
CA GLU A 242 7.77 4.61 -13.50
C GLU A 242 6.65 5.20 -12.63
N ASN A 243 6.91 6.33 -11.99
CA ASN A 243 5.92 7.02 -11.17
C ASN A 243 4.74 7.52 -12.01
N PRO A 244 3.49 7.17 -11.65
CA PRO A 244 2.31 7.64 -12.34
C PRO A 244 2.22 9.16 -12.37
N SER A 245 2.03 9.71 -13.57
CA SER A 245 1.85 11.13 -13.78
C SER A 245 1.18 11.39 -15.12
N GLN A 246 0.76 12.64 -15.36
CA GLN A 246 0.23 13.04 -16.67
C GLN A 246 1.29 12.98 -17.79
N ALA A 247 2.58 12.86 -17.44
CA ALA A 247 3.68 12.75 -18.41
C ALA A 247 3.88 11.32 -18.95
N VAL A 248 3.22 10.31 -18.36
CA VAL A 248 3.25 8.94 -18.85
C VAL A 248 2.66 8.89 -20.25
N THR A 249 3.31 8.13 -21.13
CA THR A 249 2.89 7.93 -22.52
C THR A 249 2.95 6.44 -22.87
N PRO A 250 2.50 6.03 -24.06
CA PRO A 250 2.69 4.65 -24.50
C PRO A 250 4.17 4.23 -24.60
N TYR A 251 5.10 5.18 -24.73
CA TYR A 251 6.56 4.98 -24.78
C TYR A 251 7.23 5.01 -23.40
N SER A 252 6.44 5.13 -22.35
CA SER A 252 6.91 4.96 -20.98
C SER A 252 7.44 3.55 -20.75
N ARG A 253 8.13 3.35 -19.62
CA ARG A 253 8.75 2.05 -19.32
C ARG A 253 7.71 1.05 -18.87
N TYR A 254 7.16 0.29 -19.81
CA TYR A 254 6.46 -0.95 -19.50
C TYR A 254 7.43 -2.10 -19.65
N ASP A 255 7.40 -3.02 -18.70
CA ASP A 255 8.23 -4.22 -18.71
C ASP A 255 7.42 -5.44 -18.28
N ASP A 256 7.87 -6.61 -18.73
CA ASP A 256 7.37 -7.88 -18.22
C ASP A 256 7.77 -8.05 -16.74
N GLY A 257 6.97 -8.81 -16.02
CA GLY A 257 7.12 -8.98 -14.58
C GLY A 257 6.79 -10.39 -14.15
N ASP A 258 7.63 -10.92 -13.28
CA ASP A 258 7.40 -12.19 -12.60
C ASP A 258 6.73 -12.01 -11.24
N SER A 259 6.46 -10.78 -10.80
CA SER A 259 5.75 -10.42 -9.57
C SER A 259 4.68 -9.37 -9.87
N SER A 260 3.56 -9.42 -9.13
CA SER A 260 2.37 -8.60 -9.39
C SER A 260 1.88 -7.83 -8.17
N SER A 261 1.35 -6.63 -8.41
CA SER A 261 0.92 -5.70 -7.37
C SER A 261 -0.59 -5.63 -7.13
N PHE A 262 -1.43 -6.18 -8.01
CA PHE A 262 -2.91 -6.16 -7.98
C PHE A 262 -3.56 -5.25 -6.91
N GLY A 263 -4.03 -4.10 -7.38
CA GLY A 263 -4.64 -3.03 -6.62
C GLY A 263 -3.63 -2.07 -5.99
N GLN A 264 -2.33 -2.26 -6.22
CA GLN A 264 -1.25 -1.56 -5.51
C GLN A 264 -0.20 -0.93 -6.42
N PRO A 265 0.62 0.01 -5.89
CA PRO A 265 1.72 0.59 -6.66
C PRO A 265 2.68 -0.50 -7.15
N ASN A 266 3.03 -0.47 -8.45
CA ASN A 266 3.92 -1.46 -9.04
C ASN A 266 5.30 -1.43 -8.38
N GLY A 267 5.88 -2.61 -8.18
CA GLY A 267 7.25 -2.78 -7.69
C GLY A 267 8.13 -3.49 -8.72
N TRP A 268 9.40 -3.12 -8.80
CA TRP A 268 10.39 -3.75 -9.68
C TRP A 268 11.81 -3.61 -9.14
N SER A 269 12.76 -4.34 -9.71
CA SER A 269 14.18 -4.17 -9.37
C SER A 269 14.85 -3.16 -10.30
N ASP A 270 15.58 -2.20 -9.73
CA ASP A 270 16.36 -1.28 -10.55
C ASP A 270 17.44 -2.04 -11.35
N THR A 271 17.46 -1.80 -12.66
CA THR A 271 18.34 -2.51 -13.60
C THR A 271 19.84 -2.39 -13.32
N VAL A 272 20.27 -1.37 -12.56
CA VAL A 272 21.69 -1.12 -12.27
C VAL A 272 22.06 -1.59 -10.86
N THR A 273 21.27 -1.19 -9.89
CA THR A 273 21.55 -1.39 -8.45
C THR A 273 20.92 -2.64 -7.88
N GLN A 274 19.97 -3.25 -8.60
CA GLN A 274 19.18 -4.41 -8.18
C GLN A 274 18.36 -4.16 -6.90
N CYS A 275 18.26 -2.92 -6.43
CA CYS A 275 17.37 -2.60 -5.31
C CYS A 275 15.92 -2.56 -5.78
N LYS A 276 15.03 -3.04 -4.92
CA LYS A 276 13.59 -2.96 -5.14
C LYS A 276 13.15 -1.49 -5.09
N THR A 277 12.49 -1.07 -6.16
CA THR A 277 11.84 0.22 -6.37
C THR A 277 10.34 0.01 -6.46
N TYR A 278 9.58 1.05 -6.09
CA TYR A 278 8.12 1.07 -6.19
C TYR A 278 7.68 2.39 -6.83
N GLN A 279 6.52 2.37 -7.48
CA GLN A 279 5.88 3.61 -7.93
C GLN A 279 5.58 4.53 -6.75
N ASP A 280 5.88 5.82 -6.93
CA ASP A 280 5.55 6.87 -5.98
C ASP A 280 4.32 7.67 -6.43
N PHE A 281 3.20 7.46 -5.74
CA PHE A 281 1.93 8.15 -5.95
C PHE A 281 1.80 9.45 -5.14
N SER A 282 2.78 9.80 -4.30
CA SER A 282 2.67 10.91 -3.34
C SER A 282 2.32 12.24 -4.00
N ALA A 283 2.87 12.51 -5.19
CA ALA A 283 2.58 13.72 -5.96
C ALA A 283 1.10 13.84 -6.38
N LEU A 284 0.46 12.70 -6.69
CA LEU A 284 -0.97 12.64 -7.07
C LEU A 284 -1.88 12.68 -5.83
N ARG A 285 -1.50 11.94 -4.78
CA ARG A 285 -2.32 11.70 -3.58
C ARG A 285 -2.27 12.84 -2.58
N ALA A 286 -1.16 13.57 -2.47
CA ALA A 286 -0.99 14.61 -1.46
C ALA A 286 -2.05 15.74 -1.54
N PRO A 287 -2.39 16.30 -2.72
CA PRO A 287 -3.46 17.29 -2.84
C PRO A 287 -4.84 16.75 -2.45
N VAL A 288 -5.16 15.51 -2.84
CA VAL A 288 -6.42 14.85 -2.50
C VAL A 288 -6.55 14.66 -0.99
N LEU A 289 -5.47 14.24 -0.31
CA LEU A 289 -5.42 14.13 1.15
C LEU A 289 -5.59 15.49 1.84
N VAL A 290 -5.07 16.59 1.28
CA VAL A 290 -5.37 17.95 1.81
C VAL A 290 -6.86 18.24 1.76
N ALA A 291 -7.53 17.84 0.66
CA ALA A 291 -8.90 18.19 0.39
C ALA A 291 -9.92 17.33 1.16
N LEU A 292 -9.67 16.02 1.29
CA LEU A 292 -10.66 15.06 1.79
C LEU A 292 -10.45 14.66 3.26
N CYS A 293 -9.22 14.71 3.77
CA CYS A 293 -8.90 14.08 5.04
C CYS A 293 -8.71 15.10 6.15
N GLN A 294 -9.45 14.91 7.25
CA GLN A 294 -9.16 15.65 8.48
C GLN A 294 -7.75 15.31 8.95
N THR A 295 -7.01 16.37 9.29
CA THR A 295 -5.61 16.27 9.69
C THR A 295 -5.50 15.61 11.06
N CYS A 296 -5.23 14.29 11.10
CA CYS A 296 -4.02 13.74 11.72
C CYS A 296 -4.19 12.37 12.37
N LYS A 297 -3.40 11.40 11.90
CA LYS A 297 -3.01 10.24 12.71
C LYS A 297 -1.97 10.69 13.74
N PRO A 298 -2.25 10.60 15.05
CA PRO A 298 -1.42 11.22 16.08
C PRO A 298 -0.10 10.48 16.35
N LEU A 299 0.02 9.27 15.83
CA LEU A 299 1.22 8.45 15.83
C LEU A 299 1.21 7.53 14.62
N MET A 300 2.33 6.89 14.36
CA MET A 300 2.42 5.83 13.35
C MET A 300 3.53 4.84 13.70
N LEU A 301 3.42 3.60 13.22
CA LEU A 301 4.47 2.60 13.29
C LEU A 301 5.72 3.11 12.56
N ASN A 302 6.87 2.94 13.18
CA ASN A 302 8.15 3.40 12.65
C ASN A 302 9.03 2.23 12.24
N GLU A 303 9.20 1.26 13.11
CA GLU A 303 10.06 0.11 12.90
C GLU A 303 9.60 -1.05 13.80
N PHE A 304 9.73 -2.29 13.35
CA PHE A 304 9.56 -3.47 14.21
C PHE A 304 10.53 -4.58 13.85
N ASN A 305 10.80 -5.43 14.82
CA ASN A 305 11.70 -6.55 14.65
C ASN A 305 11.01 -7.79 14.08
N ALA A 306 11.45 -8.28 12.92
CA ALA A 306 10.98 -9.56 12.37
C ALA A 306 12.06 -10.65 12.48
N VAL A 307 13.24 -10.33 13.04
CA VAL A 307 14.35 -11.28 13.18
C VAL A 307 13.94 -12.42 14.12
N SER A 308 14.00 -13.65 13.61
CA SER A 308 13.66 -14.86 14.36
C SER A 308 14.53 -15.00 15.61
N ALA A 309 13.96 -15.55 16.68
CA ALA A 309 14.63 -15.69 17.98
C ALA A 309 15.97 -16.46 17.91
N THR A 310 16.20 -17.26 16.86
CA THR A 310 17.43 -18.02 16.64
C THR A 310 18.32 -17.45 15.54
N GLY A 311 17.86 -16.42 14.82
CA GLY A 311 18.55 -15.78 13.71
C GLY A 311 19.27 -14.50 14.12
N PHE A 312 19.88 -13.86 13.12
CA PHE A 312 20.53 -12.56 13.24
C PHE A 312 19.98 -11.66 12.14
N LEU A 313 20.02 -10.34 12.34
CA LEU A 313 19.76 -9.38 11.27
C LEU A 313 20.66 -9.69 10.06
N GLY A 314 20.09 -9.84 8.87
CA GLY A 314 20.79 -10.25 7.64
C GLY A 314 21.26 -11.72 7.63
N GLY A 315 20.74 -12.56 8.51
CA GLY A 315 21.04 -13.98 8.61
C GLY A 315 22.49 -14.25 9.03
N GLY A 316 23.01 -15.45 8.78
CA GLY A 316 24.42 -15.78 9.02
C GLY A 316 24.77 -16.13 10.47
N THR A 317 25.87 -15.57 10.99
CA THR A 317 26.43 -15.92 12.30
C THR A 317 26.71 -14.70 13.17
N GLN A 318 27.08 -14.88 14.43
CA GLN A 318 27.53 -13.80 15.32
C GLN A 318 28.68 -12.96 14.73
N ALA A 319 29.52 -13.55 13.88
CA ALA A 319 30.71 -12.89 13.35
C ALA A 319 30.45 -12.09 12.06
N ALA A 320 29.49 -12.53 11.24
CA ALA A 320 29.17 -11.93 9.94
C ALA A 320 27.74 -12.28 9.52
N ASP A 321 27.13 -11.39 8.73
CA ASP A 321 25.85 -11.66 8.06
C ASP A 321 26.00 -12.71 6.94
N ALA A 322 24.87 -13.13 6.35
CA ALA A 322 24.86 -14.16 5.30
C ALA A 322 25.65 -13.74 4.04
N ALA A 323 25.78 -12.44 3.78
CA ALA A 323 26.57 -11.89 2.68
C ALA A 323 28.06 -11.69 3.03
N GLY A 324 28.48 -12.03 4.26
CA GLY A 324 29.85 -11.84 4.76
C GLY A 324 30.16 -10.42 5.24
N GLY A 325 29.14 -9.56 5.34
CA GLY A 325 29.19 -8.22 5.91
C GLY A 325 28.95 -8.19 7.42
N GLN A 326 28.53 -7.04 7.93
CA GLN A 326 28.24 -6.80 9.34
C GLN A 326 26.90 -6.09 9.55
N ALA A 327 25.82 -6.66 9.04
CA ALA A 327 24.47 -6.21 9.40
C ALA A 327 24.30 -6.16 10.93
N ASN A 328 23.82 -5.03 11.43
CA ASN A 328 23.70 -4.79 12.87
C ASN A 328 22.63 -3.76 13.23
N ASP A 329 22.21 -3.84 14.48
CA ASP A 329 21.40 -2.84 15.14
C ASP A 329 22.29 -1.78 15.79
N LEU A 330 21.88 -0.51 15.71
CA LEU A 330 22.66 0.60 16.27
C LEU A 330 22.70 0.63 17.80
N GLN A 331 21.79 -0.07 18.47
CA GLN A 331 21.69 -0.21 19.92
C GLN A 331 22.23 -1.58 20.37
N PHE A 332 21.77 -2.67 19.76
CA PHE A 332 22.11 -4.04 20.19
C PHE A 332 23.38 -4.58 19.54
N GLY A 333 23.87 -3.93 18.48
CA GLY A 333 24.90 -4.50 17.64
C GLY A 333 24.38 -5.73 16.91
N ARG A 334 25.19 -6.79 16.87
CA ARG A 334 24.81 -8.07 16.25
C ARG A 334 24.33 -9.02 17.34
N SER A 335 23.01 -9.21 17.43
CA SER A 335 22.37 -9.97 18.51
C SER A 335 21.38 -11.01 17.95
N LEU A 336 21.23 -12.14 18.66
CA LEU A 336 20.23 -13.17 18.34
C LEU A 336 18.81 -12.61 18.52
N GLY A 337 17.93 -12.88 17.56
CA GLY A 337 16.54 -12.38 17.57
C GLY A 337 16.44 -10.85 17.58
N ASN A 338 17.50 -10.16 17.15
CA ASN A 338 17.72 -8.72 17.18
C ASN A 338 17.07 -7.93 18.34
N GLY A 339 17.29 -8.38 19.58
CA GLY A 339 16.86 -7.68 20.81
C GLY A 339 15.56 -8.21 21.45
N GLY A 340 14.96 -9.26 20.89
CA GLY A 340 13.68 -9.82 21.32
C GLY A 340 12.49 -9.11 20.65
N ASN A 341 11.28 -9.26 21.19
CA ASN A 341 10.13 -8.57 20.62
C ASN A 341 10.19 -7.06 20.91
N TRP A 342 10.20 -6.25 19.85
CA TRP A 342 10.07 -4.80 19.94
C TRP A 342 9.41 -4.19 18.70
N CYS A 343 8.70 -3.08 18.93
CA CYS A 343 8.16 -2.21 17.88
C CYS A 343 8.23 -0.74 18.33
N GLU A 344 8.29 0.16 17.35
CA GLU A 344 8.49 1.59 17.55
C GLU A 344 7.41 2.39 16.86
N PHE A 345 7.02 3.50 17.48
CA PHE A 345 6.10 4.46 16.90
C PHE A 345 6.76 5.85 16.87
N VAL A 346 6.51 6.62 15.81
CA VAL A 346 6.75 8.07 15.86
C VAL A 346 5.48 8.76 16.31
N ILE A 347 5.58 9.53 17.39
CA ILE A 347 4.52 10.44 17.82
C ILE A 347 4.51 11.64 16.88
N ILE A 348 3.37 11.88 16.24
CA ILE A 348 3.15 12.95 15.26
C ILE A 348 2.47 14.14 15.93
N ALA A 349 1.53 13.86 16.84
CA ALA A 349 0.76 14.86 17.55
C ALA A 349 1.54 15.45 18.74
N GLU A 350 1.41 16.76 18.93
CA GLU A 350 1.94 17.43 20.11
C GLU A 350 0.93 17.35 21.27
N ASN A 351 1.42 17.08 22.48
CA ASN A 351 0.61 16.87 23.70
C ASN A 351 -0.40 15.72 23.58
N LEU A 352 0.01 14.63 22.94
CA LEU A 352 -0.82 13.45 22.77
C LEU A 352 -1.07 12.74 24.11
N ASP A 353 -2.33 12.44 24.40
CA ASP A 353 -2.74 11.68 25.57
C ASP A 353 -3.12 10.25 25.16
N MET A 354 -2.31 9.28 25.58
CA MET A 354 -2.51 7.84 25.29
C MET A 354 -2.95 7.04 26.53
N ARG A 355 -3.42 7.70 27.60
CA ARG A 355 -3.83 6.98 28.81
C ARG A 355 -4.93 5.98 28.49
N ASN A 356 -4.73 4.74 28.92
CA ASN A 356 -5.66 3.62 28.70
C ASN A 356 -5.89 3.22 27.23
N TRP A 357 -5.06 3.71 26.29
CA TRP A 357 -5.12 3.27 24.90
C TRP A 357 -4.71 1.81 24.73
N ILE A 358 -5.05 1.25 23.57
CA ILE A 358 -4.91 -0.15 23.26
C ILE A 358 -4.16 -0.28 21.92
N LEU A 359 -3.01 -0.93 21.95
CA LEU A 359 -2.30 -1.35 20.76
C LEU A 359 -2.68 -2.80 20.48
N ARG A 360 -3.27 -3.09 19.31
CA ARG A 360 -3.72 -4.43 18.92
C ARG A 360 -2.83 -4.95 17.82
N TRP A 361 -2.12 -6.03 18.07
CA TRP A 361 -1.25 -6.67 17.06
C TRP A 361 -1.86 -7.97 16.56
N GLN A 362 -1.51 -8.34 15.34
CA GLN A 362 -1.82 -9.63 14.74
C GLN A 362 -0.67 -10.09 13.85
N ASP A 363 -0.53 -11.40 13.72
CA ASP A 363 0.21 -12.06 12.66
C ASP A 363 -0.74 -13.06 11.95
N LYS A 364 -0.22 -13.88 11.04
CA LYS A 364 -1.02 -14.86 10.29
C LYS A 364 -1.80 -15.84 11.17
N THR A 365 -1.30 -16.16 12.36
CA THR A 365 -1.85 -17.22 13.21
C THR A 365 -2.33 -16.74 14.58
N ASP A 366 -1.77 -15.65 15.06
CA ASP A 366 -1.92 -15.17 16.42
C ASP A 366 -2.26 -13.67 16.46
N SER A 367 -2.83 -13.24 17.58
CA SER A 367 -3.13 -11.84 17.83
C SER A 367 -3.10 -11.52 19.32
N GLY A 368 -2.99 -10.25 19.64
CA GLY A 368 -2.90 -9.82 21.02
C GLY A 368 -3.05 -8.31 21.19
N THR A 369 -2.89 -7.86 22.44
CA THR A 369 -3.02 -6.45 22.79
C THR A 369 -1.96 -6.02 23.80
N ILE A 370 -1.60 -4.74 23.77
CA ILE A 370 -0.88 -4.03 24.82
C ILE A 370 -1.81 -2.91 25.28
N ARG A 371 -2.27 -2.97 26.55
CA ARG A 371 -3.15 -1.96 27.13
C ARG A 371 -2.33 -1.03 28.03
N LEU A 372 -2.25 0.24 27.64
CA LEU A 372 -1.54 1.27 28.41
C LEU A 372 -2.29 1.55 29.72
N SER A 373 -1.55 1.98 30.75
CA SER A 373 -2.13 2.34 32.05
C SER A 373 -2.63 3.80 32.06
N ASN A 374 -3.19 4.23 33.19
CA ASN A 374 -3.53 5.63 33.44
C ASN A 374 -2.34 6.47 33.97
N ASN A 375 -1.10 6.02 33.73
CA ASN A 375 0.09 6.73 34.20
C ASN A 375 0.20 8.13 33.57
N THR A 376 0.65 9.11 34.35
CA THR A 376 0.82 10.50 33.89
C THR A 376 1.81 10.65 32.75
N PHE A 377 2.77 9.73 32.59
CA PHE A 377 3.66 9.70 31.43
C PHE A 377 2.89 9.74 30.10
N TRP A 378 1.79 8.98 30.02
CA TRP A 378 0.98 8.88 28.80
C TRP A 378 0.17 10.13 28.48
N SER A 379 0.06 11.10 29.40
CA SER A 379 -0.82 12.27 29.23
C SER A 379 -0.26 13.39 28.35
N ASN A 380 1.01 13.30 27.95
CA ASN A 380 1.68 14.42 27.27
C ASN A 380 2.87 13.96 26.41
N LEU A 381 2.61 13.07 25.45
CA LEU A 381 3.62 12.68 24.47
C LEU A 381 3.84 13.79 23.44
N ARG A 382 5.06 13.88 22.91
CA ARG A 382 5.54 15.03 22.13
C ARG A 382 5.80 14.64 20.69
N SER A 383 5.49 15.55 19.78
CA SER A 383 5.74 15.42 18.34
C SER A 383 7.22 15.17 18.06
N GLY A 384 7.52 14.17 17.24
CA GLY A 384 8.87 13.70 16.90
C GLY A 384 9.53 12.84 17.99
N MET A 385 8.79 12.39 19.01
CA MET A 385 9.22 11.35 19.93
C MET A 385 9.14 9.97 19.25
N ILE A 386 10.16 9.14 19.43
CA ILE A 386 10.14 7.73 19.10
C ILE A 386 9.76 6.97 20.37
N LEU A 387 8.59 6.34 20.37
CA LEU A 387 8.09 5.53 21.47
C LEU A 387 8.33 4.05 21.14
N THR A 388 9.20 3.41 21.89
CA THR A 388 9.56 2.00 21.70
C THR A 388 8.94 1.13 22.78
N PHE A 389 8.35 0.01 22.39
CA PHE A 389 7.90 -1.05 23.30
C PHE A 389 8.86 -2.23 23.19
N THR A 390 9.34 -2.72 24.34
CA THR A 390 10.20 -3.93 24.42
C THR A 390 9.66 -4.91 25.44
N GLU A 391 9.93 -6.20 25.27
CA GLU A 391 9.63 -7.19 26.32
C GLU A 391 10.83 -7.47 27.24
N SER A 392 12.05 -7.37 26.70
CA SER A 392 13.27 -7.81 27.41
C SER A 392 13.93 -6.66 28.15
N THR A 393 14.30 -6.90 29.41
CA THR A 393 15.12 -5.97 30.21
C THR A 393 16.57 -5.95 29.74
N ALA A 394 17.36 -4.97 30.17
CA ALA A 394 18.80 -4.92 29.88
C ALA A 394 19.55 -6.17 30.39
N ALA A 395 19.08 -6.77 31.49
CA ALA A 395 19.65 -8.01 32.02
C ALA A 395 19.36 -9.24 31.13
N GLN A 396 18.33 -9.16 30.29
CA GLN A 396 17.93 -10.20 29.33
C GLN A 396 18.47 -9.90 27.91
N GLY A 397 19.26 -8.84 27.74
CA GLY A 397 19.80 -8.43 26.43
C GLY A 397 18.92 -7.44 25.65
N GLY A 398 17.84 -6.93 26.26
CA GLY A 398 16.99 -5.87 25.70
C GLY A 398 17.25 -4.50 26.34
N VAL A 399 16.18 -3.74 26.59
CA VAL A 399 16.24 -2.38 27.17
C VAL A 399 15.22 -2.25 28.31
N ASN A 400 15.66 -1.66 29.43
CA ASN A 400 14.75 -1.36 30.56
C ASN A 400 13.81 -0.21 30.20
N THR A 401 12.71 -0.05 30.94
CA THR A 401 11.91 1.18 30.87
C THR A 401 12.81 2.41 31.07
N ASP A 402 12.77 3.33 30.11
CA ASP A 402 13.43 4.62 30.14
C ASP A 402 12.48 5.68 29.58
N LEU A 403 12.03 6.57 30.45
CA LEU A 403 11.11 7.66 30.12
C LEU A 403 11.83 9.00 29.97
N SER A 404 13.17 9.01 30.00
CA SER A 404 13.92 10.23 29.75
C SER A 404 13.74 10.66 28.31
N TYR A 405 13.45 11.95 28.12
CA TYR A 405 13.20 12.54 26.80
C TYR A 405 13.80 13.94 26.77
N ASN A 406 14.83 14.14 25.95
CA ASN A 406 15.51 15.42 25.80
C ASN A 406 15.86 15.71 24.33
N PRO A 407 14.89 16.15 23.51
CA PRO A 407 15.09 16.31 22.07
C PRO A 407 16.09 17.42 21.74
N THR A 408 16.32 18.36 22.66
CA THR A 408 17.33 19.42 22.51
C THR A 408 18.75 18.88 22.67
N ALA A 409 18.93 17.81 23.46
CA ALA A 409 20.20 17.09 23.58
C ALA A 409 20.34 15.94 22.56
N GLY A 410 19.38 15.79 21.64
CA GLY A 410 19.36 14.73 20.61
C GLY A 410 18.70 13.43 21.06
N ASP A 411 18.28 13.33 22.32
CA ASP A 411 17.56 12.19 22.86
C ASP A 411 16.06 12.31 22.53
N ARG A 412 15.62 11.54 21.55
CA ARG A 412 14.27 11.60 20.99
C ARG A 412 13.47 10.32 21.25
N SER A 413 14.07 9.32 21.89
CA SER A 413 13.44 8.02 22.11
C SER A 413 13.12 7.81 23.57
N VAL A 414 12.02 7.12 23.81
CA VAL A 414 11.63 6.59 25.12
C VAL A 414 11.37 5.10 24.93
N ASN A 415 11.71 4.31 25.94
CA ASN A 415 11.48 2.87 25.94
C ASN A 415 10.53 2.48 27.06
N VAL A 416 9.48 1.74 26.72
CA VAL A 416 8.56 1.14 27.70
C VAL A 416 8.73 -0.37 27.63
N ASN A 417 9.29 -0.94 28.69
CA ASN A 417 9.27 -2.39 28.83
C ASN A 417 7.85 -2.83 29.21
N THR A 418 7.24 -3.74 28.46
CA THR A 418 5.84 -4.14 28.63
C THR A 418 5.56 -4.91 29.92
N PHE A 419 6.59 -5.40 30.63
CA PHE A 419 6.46 -5.93 31.99
C PHE A 419 6.40 -4.85 33.07
N ASP A 420 6.65 -3.57 32.74
CA ASP A 420 6.45 -2.47 33.68
C ASP A 420 4.97 -2.19 33.88
N THR A 421 4.41 -2.86 34.88
CA THR A 421 2.98 -2.77 35.24
C THR A 421 2.51 -1.36 35.63
N THR A 422 3.42 -0.42 35.86
CA THR A 422 3.06 0.98 36.13
C THR A 422 2.69 1.72 34.85
N LEU A 423 3.17 1.26 33.68
CA LEU A 423 2.95 1.88 32.37
C LEU A 423 2.06 1.02 31.47
N VAL A 424 2.12 -0.30 31.59
CA VAL A 424 1.29 -1.26 30.85
C VAL A 424 0.39 -1.99 31.82
N SER A 425 -0.92 -1.81 31.68
CA SER A 425 -1.88 -2.43 32.59
C SER A 425 -2.02 -3.93 32.34
N GLN A 426 -1.99 -4.35 31.07
CA GLN A 426 -2.08 -5.75 30.68
C GLN A 426 -1.59 -5.94 29.25
N THR A 427 -1.05 -7.12 28.94
CA THR A 427 -0.98 -7.62 27.56
C THR A 427 -1.79 -8.91 27.40
N THR A 428 -2.27 -9.17 26.20
CA THR A 428 -2.96 -10.41 25.83
C THR A 428 -2.32 -11.04 24.60
N SER A 429 -2.46 -12.36 24.43
CA SER A 429 -2.08 -13.09 23.22
C SER A 429 -2.97 -14.32 23.06
N THR A 430 -3.23 -14.72 21.82
CA THR A 430 -3.84 -16.03 21.49
C THR A 430 -2.86 -17.18 21.62
N LYS A 431 -1.54 -16.90 21.69
CA LYS A 431 -0.51 -17.93 21.89
C LYS A 431 -0.73 -18.66 23.22
N PRO A 432 -0.64 -20.01 23.23
CA PRO A 432 -0.74 -20.77 24.47
C PRO A 432 0.30 -20.32 25.50
N LEU A 433 -0.09 -20.34 26.78
CA LEU A 433 0.79 -20.02 27.92
C LEU A 433 1.25 -18.55 28.03
N HIS A 434 0.59 -17.62 27.34
CA HIS A 434 0.83 -16.18 27.46
C HIS A 434 0.90 -15.67 28.90
N ILE A 435 1.93 -14.88 29.20
CA ILE A 435 2.09 -14.15 30.45
C ILE A 435 1.92 -12.65 30.19
N SER A 436 1.10 -11.97 31.00
CA SER A 436 0.95 -10.50 30.87
C SER A 436 2.29 -9.80 31.05
N GLY A 437 2.62 -8.95 30.09
CA GLY A 437 3.95 -8.38 29.86
C GLY A 437 4.55 -8.84 28.54
N GLU A 438 4.19 -10.03 28.05
CA GLU A 438 4.65 -10.53 26.75
C GLU A 438 3.85 -9.90 25.60
N PHE A 439 4.46 -9.78 24.42
CA PHE A 439 3.78 -9.56 23.15
C PHE A 439 4.63 -10.19 22.05
N SER A 440 4.16 -10.21 20.80
CA SER A 440 4.93 -10.75 19.70
C SER A 440 5.02 -9.77 18.56
N VAL A 441 6.16 -9.81 17.89
CA VAL A 441 6.40 -9.37 16.51
C VAL A 441 6.80 -10.60 15.69
N SER A 442 6.60 -10.58 14.38
CA SER A 442 6.94 -11.71 13.53
C SER A 442 7.22 -11.30 12.09
N ASN A 443 7.73 -12.25 11.32
CA ASN A 443 7.99 -12.16 9.89
C ASN A 443 6.85 -12.82 9.06
N ASP A 444 5.66 -12.95 9.65
CA ASP A 444 4.53 -13.66 9.05
C ASP A 444 3.27 -12.82 9.10
N ARG A 445 3.27 -11.75 8.29
CA ARG A 445 2.19 -10.77 8.17
C ARG A 445 1.90 -10.08 9.50
N TRP A 446 2.94 -9.68 10.22
CA TRP A 446 2.74 -8.94 11.46
C TRP A 446 2.23 -7.53 11.17
N ALA A 447 1.21 -7.09 11.91
CA ALA A 447 0.72 -5.72 11.84
C ALA A 447 0.04 -5.28 13.14
N ILE A 448 -0.08 -3.98 13.33
CA ILE A 448 -0.57 -3.36 14.57
C ILE A 448 -1.54 -2.21 14.29
N GLU A 449 -2.64 -2.19 15.02
CA GLU A 449 -3.63 -1.11 15.06
C GLU A 449 -3.56 -0.39 16.41
N VAL A 450 -3.86 0.90 16.45
CA VAL A 450 -3.95 1.69 17.69
C VAL A 450 -5.38 2.16 17.90
N ARG A 451 -5.91 1.94 19.10
CA ARG A 451 -7.24 2.36 19.52
C ARG A 451 -7.17 3.18 20.79
N ASP A 452 -8.13 4.10 20.94
CA ASP A 452 -8.30 4.86 22.17
C ASP A 452 -8.92 4.00 23.30
N GLN A 453 -9.12 4.62 24.47
CA GLN A 453 -9.72 3.98 25.64
C GLN A 453 -11.17 3.51 25.43
N SER A 454 -11.87 4.05 24.43
CA SER A 454 -13.23 3.70 24.02
C SER A 454 -13.25 2.63 22.92
N PHE A 455 -12.09 2.07 22.56
CA PHE A 455 -11.87 1.14 21.45
C PHE A 455 -12.10 1.76 20.07
N ALA A 456 -12.20 3.09 19.95
CA ALA A 456 -12.27 3.76 18.66
C ALA A 456 -10.91 3.65 17.95
N PRO A 457 -10.89 3.34 16.64
CA PRO A 457 -9.65 3.28 15.88
C PRO A 457 -9.03 4.69 15.77
N ILE A 458 -7.74 4.78 16.12
CA ILE A 458 -6.92 6.00 16.01
C ILE A 458 -5.93 5.87 14.85
N VAL A 459 -5.32 4.70 14.73
CA VAL A 459 -4.48 4.29 13.61
C VAL A 459 -4.95 2.92 13.19
N GLU A 460 -5.24 2.75 11.90
CA GLU A 460 -5.55 1.45 11.31
C GLU A 460 -4.39 0.45 11.41
N LEU A 461 -4.58 -0.77 10.90
CA LEU A 461 -3.52 -1.78 10.88
C LEU A 461 -2.31 -1.28 10.07
N GLN A 462 -1.11 -1.29 10.64
CA GLN A 462 0.15 -0.90 9.99
C GLN A 462 1.20 -2.01 10.15
N GLY A 463 2.09 -2.17 9.17
CA GLY A 463 3.07 -3.26 9.12
C GLY A 463 2.74 -4.28 8.04
N GLU A 464 3.54 -5.33 7.94
CA GLU A 464 3.49 -6.35 6.88
C GLU A 464 2.09 -6.94 6.63
N GLY A 465 1.33 -7.19 7.70
CA GLY A 465 -0.01 -7.77 7.61
C GLY A 465 -1.13 -6.77 7.31
N SER A 466 -0.82 -5.48 7.12
CA SER A 466 -1.85 -4.48 6.85
C SER A 466 -2.45 -4.65 5.46
N PRO A 467 -3.75 -4.36 5.28
CA PRO A 467 -4.41 -4.46 3.96
C PRO A 467 -3.70 -3.65 2.88
N ASN A 468 -2.94 -2.64 3.30
CA ASN A 468 -2.25 -1.71 2.43
C ASN A 468 -0.71 -1.88 2.51
N TYR A 469 -0.16 -2.98 3.01
CA TYR A 469 1.29 -3.13 2.99
C TYR A 469 1.79 -3.68 1.65
N PHE A 470 2.69 -2.93 1.01
CA PHE A 470 3.10 -3.16 -0.39
C PHE A 470 4.58 -3.52 -0.54
N GLY A 471 5.31 -3.65 0.58
CA GLY A 471 6.76 -3.91 0.59
C GLY A 471 7.16 -5.33 0.19
N GLY A 472 6.21 -6.26 0.06
CA GLY A 472 6.49 -7.70 0.03
C GLY A 472 6.87 -8.26 1.40
N GLY A 473 6.84 -9.58 1.57
CA GLY A 473 7.01 -10.21 2.89
C GLY A 473 8.29 -9.78 3.61
N VAL A 474 8.21 -9.59 4.93
CA VAL A 474 9.37 -9.27 5.76
C VAL A 474 10.04 -10.59 6.14
N GLY A 475 11.33 -10.75 5.83
CA GLY A 475 12.04 -11.99 6.12
C GLY A 475 12.31 -12.20 7.62
N ALA A 476 12.51 -13.46 7.99
CA ALA A 476 12.86 -13.88 9.35
C ALA A 476 14.25 -13.41 9.82
N ASP A 477 14.98 -12.70 8.96
CA ASP A 477 16.29 -12.14 9.21
C ASP A 477 16.28 -10.60 9.08
N ASP A 478 15.09 -9.98 9.02
CA ASP A 478 14.94 -8.56 8.71
C ASP A 478 14.26 -7.78 9.83
N VAL A 479 14.40 -6.45 9.78
CA VAL A 479 13.48 -5.52 10.44
C VAL A 479 12.55 -4.92 9.40
N CYS A 480 11.33 -4.58 9.77
CA CYS A 480 10.46 -3.78 8.92
C CYS A 480 10.53 -2.33 9.37
N ARG A 481 10.77 -1.38 8.46
CA ARG A 481 10.94 0.04 8.79
C ARG A 481 10.19 0.95 7.83
N LEU A 482 9.75 2.10 8.33
CA LEU A 482 9.16 3.16 7.51
C LEU A 482 10.25 3.93 6.74
N ARG A 483 10.13 4.01 5.41
CA ARG A 483 10.97 4.80 4.50
C ARG A 483 10.32 6.11 4.04
N ALA A 484 9.68 6.78 4.99
CA ALA A 484 9.07 8.08 4.77
C ALA A 484 9.32 8.97 5.99
N ASN A 485 9.31 10.28 5.75
CA ASN A 485 9.20 11.24 6.84
C ASN A 485 7.81 11.09 7.47
N PRO A 486 7.72 10.86 8.79
CA PRO A 486 6.43 10.73 9.46
C PRO A 486 5.62 12.01 9.29
N SER A 487 4.32 11.85 9.11
CA SER A 487 3.36 12.94 9.07
C SER A 487 1.97 12.41 9.40
N GLY A 488 1.05 13.27 9.80
CA GLY A 488 -0.34 12.87 10.10
C GLY A 488 -1.15 12.37 8.90
N ARG A 489 -0.49 12.16 7.74
CA ARG A 489 -1.05 11.72 6.46
C ARG A 489 -0.47 10.38 5.97
N ILE A 490 0.49 9.83 6.71
CA ILE A 490 1.06 8.52 6.42
C ILE A 490 0.09 7.47 6.96
N ASP A 491 -0.17 6.40 6.21
CA ASP A 491 -1.20 5.40 6.45
C ASP A 491 -0.64 3.96 6.37
N ALA A 492 -1.52 2.96 6.49
CA ALA A 492 -1.18 1.55 6.26
C ALA A 492 -0.49 1.28 4.91
N ALA A 493 -0.73 2.15 3.92
CA ALA A 493 -0.24 2.12 2.54
C ALA A 493 1.20 2.60 2.36
N SER A 494 1.84 2.99 3.45
CA SER A 494 3.09 3.74 3.38
C SER A 494 4.29 2.85 3.13
N PHE A 495 5.38 3.44 2.62
CA PHE A 495 6.60 2.75 2.20
C PHE A 495 7.34 2.10 3.36
N TYR A 496 6.81 1.02 3.92
CA TYR A 496 7.56 0.12 4.78
C TYR A 496 8.41 -0.79 3.89
N ASP A 497 9.66 -1.04 4.30
CA ASP A 497 10.51 -2.05 3.67
C ASP A 497 11.12 -2.98 4.71
N ASP A 498 11.54 -4.15 4.24
CA ASP A 498 12.41 -5.04 4.95
C ASP A 498 13.85 -4.51 4.89
N SER A 499 14.57 -4.56 6.01
CA SER A 499 15.99 -4.29 6.04
C SER A 499 16.75 -5.44 6.68
N SER A 500 17.53 -6.10 5.85
CA SER A 500 18.52 -7.11 6.25
C SER A 500 19.84 -6.50 6.69
N THR A 501 20.05 -5.19 6.51
CA THR A 501 21.39 -4.57 6.60
C THR A 501 21.59 -3.72 7.84
N SER A 502 20.54 -3.09 8.37
CA SER A 502 20.64 -2.24 9.55
C SER A 502 19.30 -2.03 10.23
N SER A 503 19.30 -2.00 11.56
CA SER A 503 18.17 -1.56 12.39
C SER A 503 18.50 -0.22 13.05
N THR A 504 17.49 0.65 13.14
CA THR A 504 17.62 2.02 13.67
C THR A 504 17.03 2.21 15.05
N PHE A 505 16.81 1.12 15.81
CA PHE A 505 16.28 1.14 17.18
C PHE A 505 16.56 2.44 17.96
N GLY A 506 15.48 3.12 18.34
CA GLY A 506 15.46 4.35 19.12
C GLY A 506 15.96 5.58 18.37
N LYS A 507 16.13 5.52 17.04
CA LYS A 507 16.66 6.60 16.19
C LYS A 507 15.83 6.75 14.92
N ALA A 508 16.01 7.88 14.25
CA ALA A 508 15.39 8.13 12.95
C ALA A 508 15.82 7.07 11.94
N ASN A 509 14.84 6.49 11.22
CA ASN A 509 15.12 5.46 10.24
C ASN A 509 16.07 5.96 9.16
N THR A 510 16.93 5.08 8.67
CA THR A 510 17.81 5.36 7.54
C THR A 510 17.64 4.29 6.49
N TRP A 511 17.65 4.69 5.21
CA TRP A 511 17.59 3.77 4.09
C TRP A 511 18.44 4.29 2.94
N THR A 512 18.85 3.39 2.06
CA THR A 512 19.50 3.80 0.81
C THR A 512 18.41 4.23 -0.18
N SER A 513 18.50 5.44 -0.72
CA SER A 513 17.64 5.87 -1.83
C SER A 513 17.80 4.89 -2.99
N CYS A 514 16.72 4.45 -3.62
CA CYS A 514 16.76 3.67 -4.86
C CYS A 514 16.15 4.54 -5.98
N PRO A 515 16.70 4.59 -7.20
CA PRO A 515 17.89 3.88 -7.71
C PRO A 515 19.22 4.57 -7.34
N GLY A 516 19.18 5.56 -6.45
CA GLY A 516 20.39 6.18 -5.92
C GLY A 516 21.25 5.22 -5.09
N SER A 517 22.27 5.76 -4.45
CA SER A 517 23.07 5.03 -3.46
C SER A 517 23.35 5.88 -2.22
N THR A 518 22.60 6.97 -2.07
CA THR A 518 22.72 7.88 -0.93
C THR A 518 21.87 7.39 0.22
N THR A 519 22.45 7.35 1.41
CA THR A 519 21.68 7.14 2.65
C THR A 519 20.78 8.35 2.89
N VAL A 520 19.48 8.10 2.94
CA VAL A 520 18.45 9.03 3.39
C VAL A 520 18.21 8.77 4.87
N THR A 521 18.09 9.84 5.65
CA THR A 521 17.67 9.78 7.04
C THR A 521 16.29 10.40 7.15
N GLN A 522 15.40 9.70 7.84
CA GLN A 522 14.07 10.16 8.20
C GLN A 522 14.15 11.52 8.90
N SER A 523 13.30 12.45 8.50
CA SER A 523 13.25 13.81 9.03
C SER A 523 11.96 14.06 9.80
N PHE A 524 12.10 14.56 11.02
CA PHE A 524 10.99 14.99 11.87
C PHE A 524 10.73 16.50 11.79
N VAL A 525 11.43 17.23 10.92
CA VAL A 525 11.35 18.70 10.84
C VAL A 525 9.95 19.17 10.44
N ALA A 526 9.23 18.39 9.63
CA ALA A 526 7.87 18.69 9.21
C ALA A 526 6.83 18.52 10.33
N LEU A 527 7.17 17.84 11.42
CA LEU A 527 6.32 17.61 12.59
C LEU A 527 6.51 18.78 13.58
N PRO A 528 5.91 19.96 13.31
CA PRO A 528 4.47 20.20 13.50
C PRO A 528 3.80 21.08 12.42
N GLN A 529 4.48 21.35 11.29
CA GLN A 529 4.02 22.26 10.23
C GLN A 529 2.90 21.67 9.36
N VAL A 530 2.71 20.35 9.36
CA VAL A 530 1.66 19.66 8.61
C VAL A 530 0.35 19.60 9.42
N GLY A 531 -0.21 20.76 9.81
CA GLY A 531 -1.61 20.93 10.23
C GLY A 531 -2.17 20.07 11.38
N CYS A 532 -1.39 19.22 12.02
CA CYS A 532 -1.86 18.34 13.09
C CYS A 532 -1.78 19.08 14.43
N VAL A 533 -2.81 19.86 14.73
CA VAL A 533 -3.21 19.97 16.13
C VAL A 533 -4.14 18.80 16.33
N TRP A 534 -3.64 17.69 16.90
CA TRP A 534 -4.54 16.72 17.51
C TRP A 534 -5.18 17.47 18.66
N VAL A 535 -6.38 18.01 18.41
CA VAL A 535 -7.14 18.65 19.46
C VAL A 535 -7.53 17.49 20.36
N ILE A 536 -6.85 17.41 21.51
CA ILE A 536 -7.23 16.52 22.61
C ILE A 536 -8.74 16.65 22.70
N ALA A 537 -9.48 15.57 22.46
CA ALA A 537 -10.91 15.56 22.72
C ALA A 537 -11.05 16.06 24.14
N ASN A 538 -11.56 17.29 24.30
CA ASN A 538 -11.64 17.89 25.62
C ASN A 538 -12.49 16.89 26.42
N PRO A 539 -12.02 16.31 27.53
CA PRO A 539 -12.82 15.29 28.22
C PRO A 539 -14.19 15.83 28.66
N ALA A 540 -14.33 17.16 28.71
CA ALA A 540 -15.60 17.87 28.90
C ALA A 540 -16.48 18.03 27.64
N ASP A 541 -15.95 17.86 26.44
CA ASP A 541 -16.66 17.71 25.16
C ASP A 541 -17.04 16.24 25.00
N ILE A 542 -18.11 15.86 25.69
CA ILE A 542 -18.56 14.48 25.83
C ILE A 542 -19.20 13.99 24.53
N ASN A 543 -19.77 14.88 23.73
CA ASN A 543 -20.40 14.52 22.46
C ASN A 543 -19.43 14.59 21.26
N GLY A 544 -18.23 15.13 21.43
CA GLY A 544 -17.18 15.21 20.41
C GLY A 544 -17.46 16.24 19.32
N ASP A 545 -18.27 17.26 19.60
CA ASP A 545 -18.65 18.29 18.61
C ASP A 545 -17.65 19.45 18.51
N GLY A 546 -16.61 19.43 19.34
CA GLY A 546 -15.55 20.43 19.41
C GLY A 546 -15.84 21.57 20.38
N TYR A 547 -17.00 21.58 21.05
CA TYR A 547 -17.41 22.61 22.02
C TYR A 547 -17.83 21.98 23.34
N VAL A 548 -17.47 22.61 24.47
CA VAL A 548 -17.99 22.22 25.79
C VAL A 548 -19.18 23.10 26.12
N ASN A 549 -20.39 22.54 25.98
CA ASN A 549 -21.62 23.30 26.09
C ASN A 549 -22.77 22.51 26.78
N GLY A 550 -24.00 23.01 26.62
CA GLY A 550 -25.20 22.41 27.22
C GLY A 550 -25.48 20.97 26.76
N SER A 551 -25.02 20.58 25.57
CA SER A 551 -25.14 19.23 25.04
C SER A 551 -24.28 18.26 25.83
N ASP A 552 -23.04 18.63 26.16
CA ASP A 552 -22.14 17.83 27.00
C ASP A 552 -22.64 17.72 28.43
N LEU A 553 -23.12 18.84 28.98
CA LEU A 553 -23.75 18.83 30.29
C LEU A 553 -24.93 17.85 30.34
N THR A 554 -25.73 17.81 29.27
CA THR A 554 -26.87 16.89 29.18
C THR A 554 -26.39 15.44 29.13
N SER A 555 -25.32 15.15 28.39
CA SER A 555 -24.69 13.83 28.34
C SER A 555 -24.13 13.40 29.70
N LEU A 556 -23.42 14.30 30.40
CA LEU A 556 -22.89 14.06 31.75
C LEU A 556 -24.01 13.74 32.74
N LEU A 557 -25.06 14.58 32.77
CA LEU A 557 -26.18 14.40 33.69
C LEU A 557 -27.00 13.14 33.40
N SER A 558 -27.04 12.71 32.13
CA SER A 558 -27.71 11.46 31.73
C SER A 558 -26.97 10.22 32.25
N ALA A 559 -25.66 10.33 32.48
CA ALA A 559 -24.81 9.26 32.98
C ALA A 559 -24.49 9.37 34.49
N TRP A 560 -25.17 10.29 35.20
CA TRP A 560 -24.87 10.61 36.60
C TRP A 560 -24.93 9.39 37.53
N GLY A 561 -23.88 9.22 38.34
CA GLY A 561 -23.75 8.15 39.32
C GLY A 561 -23.44 6.77 38.72
N THR A 562 -23.16 6.69 37.41
CA THR A 562 -22.72 5.46 36.76
C THR A 562 -21.19 5.35 36.75
N SER A 563 -20.68 4.15 36.51
CA SER A 563 -19.25 3.86 36.33
C SER A 563 -18.85 3.77 34.84
N GLY A 564 -19.61 4.42 33.95
CA GLY A 564 -19.34 4.44 32.51
C GLY A 564 -18.24 5.45 32.17
N PRO A 565 -17.42 5.21 31.12
CA PRO A 565 -16.35 6.14 30.76
C PRO A 565 -16.85 7.46 30.16
N ILE A 566 -18.09 7.48 29.66
CA ILE A 566 -18.70 8.64 28.99
C ILE A 566 -19.26 9.57 30.07
N GLY A 567 -18.48 10.60 30.44
CA GLY A 567 -18.83 11.60 31.45
C GLY A 567 -18.03 11.53 32.75
N ASP A 568 -17.16 10.53 32.92
CA ASP A 568 -16.16 10.46 34.01
C ASP A 568 -14.91 11.26 33.58
N ILE A 569 -15.02 12.58 33.67
CA ILE A 569 -14.05 13.54 33.17
C ILE A 569 -12.76 13.49 34.01
N ASN A 570 -12.88 13.24 35.32
CA ASN A 570 -11.74 13.19 36.23
C ASN A 570 -11.14 11.77 36.38
N LEU A 571 -11.77 10.75 35.79
CA LEU A 571 -11.36 9.35 35.77
C LEU A 571 -11.29 8.72 37.17
N ASP A 572 -12.18 9.13 38.09
CA ASP A 572 -12.26 8.59 39.44
C ASP A 572 -13.15 7.33 39.54
N GLY A 573 -13.77 6.94 38.43
CA GLY A 573 -14.59 5.74 38.29
C GLY A 573 -16.07 5.95 38.61
N VAL A 574 -16.49 7.18 38.95
CA VAL A 574 -17.89 7.51 39.23
C VAL A 574 -18.25 8.89 38.70
N ILE A 575 -19.22 8.96 37.78
CA ILE A 575 -19.70 10.26 37.25
C ILE A 575 -20.44 11.05 38.34
N ASN A 576 -19.85 12.13 38.81
CA ASN A 576 -20.32 12.88 39.97
C ASN A 576 -20.07 14.40 39.87
N GLY A 577 -20.21 15.09 41.00
CA GLY A 577 -20.02 16.54 41.09
C GLY A 577 -18.63 17.03 40.72
N ALA A 578 -17.60 16.19 40.86
CA ALA A 578 -16.24 16.49 40.44
C ALA A 578 -16.14 16.56 38.91
N ASP A 579 -16.80 15.64 38.18
CA ASP A 579 -16.87 15.66 36.72
C ASP A 579 -17.65 16.87 36.22
N LEU A 580 -18.80 17.18 36.86
CA LEU A 580 -19.54 18.40 36.53
C LEU A 580 -18.68 19.65 36.70
N THR A 581 -17.86 19.70 37.76
CA THR A 581 -16.96 20.83 38.00
C THR A 581 -15.89 20.91 36.91
N ALA A 582 -15.38 19.77 36.44
CA ALA A 582 -14.43 19.69 35.34
C ALA A 582 -15.06 20.04 33.98
N LEU A 583 -16.34 19.73 33.78
CA LEU A 583 -17.09 20.16 32.59
C LEU A 583 -17.26 21.67 32.57
N LEU A 584 -17.74 22.24 33.67
CA LEU A 584 -18.01 23.67 33.78
C LEU A 584 -16.73 24.53 33.72
N SER A 585 -15.58 23.99 34.11
CA SER A 585 -14.30 24.70 33.98
C SER A 585 -13.82 24.79 32.53
N GLY A 586 -14.26 23.88 31.67
CA GLY A 586 -14.02 23.88 30.23
C GLY A 586 -15.06 24.62 29.39
N TRP A 587 -16.09 25.23 30.02
CA TRP A 587 -17.26 25.79 29.33
C TRP A 587 -16.89 26.86 28.31
N LEU A 588 -17.33 26.68 27.06
CA LEU A 588 -17.12 27.62 25.97
C LEU A 588 -18.41 28.44 25.70
N PRO A 589 -18.30 29.74 25.31
CA PRO A 589 -19.45 30.60 25.02
C PRO A 589 -20.33 30.14 23.85
#